data_AF-A0A846X2A2-F1
#
_entry.id   AF-A0A846X2A2-F1
#
_cell.length_a   1.000
_cell.length_b   1.000
_cell.length_c   1.000
_cell.angle_alpha   90.00
_cell.angle_beta   90.00
_cell.angle_gamma   90.00
#
_symmetry.space_group_name_H-M   'P 1'
#
loop_
_entity.id
_entity.type
_entity.pdbx_description
1 polymer ?
#
loop_
_entity_poly.entity_id
_entity_poly.type
_entity_poly.pdbx_seq_one_letter_code
_entity_poly.pdbx_strand_id
1 'polypeptide(L)' 'MLAPNDLLDLTCGAPGHGGFVIARHEGRAVFVRGALPGETVRALSRC' A
#
# COMPACT_ATOMS: atom_id res chain seq x y z
N MET A 1 9.08 10.75 5.69
CA MET A 1 8.22 10.71 6.91
C MET A 1 6.80 10.57 6.39
N LEU A 2 6.08 9.51 6.74
CA LEU A 2 4.72 9.30 6.23
C LEU A 2 3.74 10.19 7.00
N ALA A 3 3.10 11.14 6.33
CA ALA A 3 2.05 11.98 6.91
C ALA A 3 0.66 11.49 6.45
N PRO A 4 -0.42 11.84 7.15
CA PRO A 4 -1.76 11.61 6.65
C PRO A 4 -1.98 12.36 5.34
N ASN A 5 -2.72 11.75 4.40
CA ASN A 5 -3.09 12.33 3.11
C ASN A 5 -1.91 12.56 2.15
N ASP A 6 -0.79 11.87 2.36
CA ASP A 6 0.29 11.77 1.38
C ASP A 6 -0.14 10.87 0.23
N LEU A 7 0.26 11.25 -1.00
CA LEU A 7 0.15 10.37 -2.17
C LEU A 7 1.42 9.53 -2.30
N LEU A 8 1.25 8.21 -2.31
CA LEU A 8 2.33 7.24 -2.41
C LEU A 8 2.17 6.40 -3.66
N ASP A 9 3.23 6.31 -4.46
CA ASP A 9 3.35 5.28 -5.48
C ASP A 9 3.91 4.01 -4.82
N LEU A 10 3.11 2.93 -4.85
CA LEU A 10 3.37 1.69 -4.12
C LEU A 10 3.31 0.50 -5.06
N THR A 11 4.32 -0.38 -4.98
CA THR A 11 4.26 -1.69 -5.62
C THR A 11 3.60 -2.69 -4.67
N CYS A 12 2.51 -3.27 -5.13
CA CYS A 12 1.73 -4.25 -4.40
C CYS A 12 2.47 -5.58 -4.38
N GLY A 13 2.79 -6.06 -3.18
CA GLY A 13 3.47 -7.34 -2.98
C GLY A 13 2.50 -8.50 -2.81
N ALA A 14 2.73 -9.29 -1.77
CA ALA A 14 1.92 -10.47 -1.48
C ALA A 14 0.50 -10.08 -1.02
N PRO A 15 -0.54 -10.85 -1.43
CA PRO A 15 -1.88 -10.68 -0.91
C PRO A 15 -1.92 -10.99 0.59
N GLY A 16 -2.69 -10.20 1.33
CA GLY A 16 -2.99 -10.43 2.74
C GLY A 16 -4.38 -11.02 2.92
N HIS A 17 -4.55 -11.75 4.03
CA HIS A 17 -5.85 -12.27 4.42
C HIS A 17 -6.82 -11.11 4.72
N GLY A 18 -8.02 -11.10 4.12
CA GLY A 18 -9.00 -10.02 4.30
C GLY A 18 -9.15 -9.05 3.12
N GLY A 19 -8.64 -9.40 1.93
CA GLY A 19 -8.93 -8.67 0.68
C GLY A 19 -8.08 -7.40 0.48
N PHE A 20 -6.89 -7.36 1.06
CA PHE A 20 -5.89 -6.32 0.81
C PHE A 20 -4.58 -6.93 0.30
N VAL A 21 -3.71 -6.09 -0.25
CA VAL A 21 -2.34 -6.46 -0.63
C VAL A 21 -1.36 -5.67 0.20
N ILE A 22 -0.22 -6.27 0.53
CA ILE A 22 0.80 -5.64 1.36
C ILE A 22 1.86 -5.00 0.45
N ALA A 23 2.00 -3.68 0.53
CA ALA A 23 3.12 -2.95 -0.03
C ALA A 23 4.13 -2.60 1.07
N ARG A 24 5.34 -2.20 0.68
CA ARG A 24 6.39 -1.76 1.60
C ARG A 24 6.84 -0.37 1.18
N HIS A 25 6.89 0.56 2.14
CA HIS A 25 7.37 1.91 1.92
C HIS A 25 8.18 2.36 3.13
N GLU A 26 9.44 2.75 2.92
CA GLU A 26 10.31 3.26 3.99
C GLU A 26 10.36 2.34 5.24
N GLY A 27 10.47 1.02 5.01
CA GLY A 27 10.50 0.00 6.07
C GLY A 27 9.14 -0.28 6.75
N ARG A 28 8.07 0.43 6.37
CA ARG A 28 6.71 0.22 6.90
C ARG A 28 5.91 -0.68 5.97
N ALA A 29 5.06 -1.52 6.57
CA ALA A 29 4.04 -2.23 5.82
C ALA A 29 2.86 -1.28 5.53
N VAL A 30 2.42 -1.23 4.28
CA VAL A 30 1.26 -0.47 3.84
C VAL A 30 0.20 -1.45 3.36
N PHE A 31 -0.97 -1.39 3.96
CA PHE A 31 -2.10 -2.25 3.63
C PHE A 31 -2.92 -1.57 2.53
N VAL A 32 -2.84 -2.09 1.31
CA VAL A 32 -3.48 -1.52 0.13
C VAL A 32 -4.77 -2.26 -0.14
N ARG A 33 -5.89 -1.53 -0.14
CA ARG A 33 -7.22 -2.07 -0.49
C ARG A 33 -7.49 -1.84 -1.98
N GLY A 34 -8.09 -2.83 -2.63
CA GLY A 34 -8.52 -2.69 -4.04
C GLY A 34 -7.39 -2.73 -5.06
N ALA A 35 -6.26 -3.35 -4.73
CA ALA A 35 -5.14 -3.56 -5.64
C ALA A 35 -4.86 -5.05 -5.83
N LEU A 36 -4.22 -5.39 -6.95
CA LEU A 36 -3.79 -6.75 -7.25
C LEU A 36 -2.31 -6.97 -6.92
N PRO A 37 -1.90 -8.21 -6.58
CA PRO A 37 -0.49 -8.53 -6.43
C PRO A 37 0.31 -8.21 -7.70
N GLY A 38 1.44 -7.52 -7.55
CA GLY A 38 2.30 -7.08 -8.65
C GLY A 38 1.91 -5.74 -9.29
N GLU A 39 0.75 -5.18 -8.96
CA GLU A 39 0.30 -3.89 -9.49
C GLU A 39 1.04 -2.73 -8.84
N THR A 40 1.33 -1.65 -9.60
CA THR A 40 1.79 -0.39 -9.03
C THR A 40 0.62 0.57 -8.96
N VAL A 41 0.31 1.04 -7.75
CA VAL A 41 -0.83 1.91 -7.49
C VAL A 41 -0.39 3.22 -6.88
N ARG A 42 -1.22 4.25 -7.05
CA ARG A 42 -1.13 5.49 -6.29
C ARG A 42 -2.16 5.48 -5.18
N ALA A 43 -1.71 5.51 -3.93
CA ALA A 43 -2.56 5.45 -2.74
C ALA A 43 -2.45 6.72 -1.90
N LEU A 44 -3.56 7.15 -1.32
CA LEU A 44 -3.57 8.16 -0.27
C LEU A 44 -3.33 7.48 1.08
N SER A 45 -2.35 7.95 1.85
CA SER A 45 -2.15 7.47 3.21
C SER A 45 -3.32 7.91 4.09
N ARG A 46 -3.83 6.95 4.84
CA ARG A 46 -4.74 7.18 5.96
C ARG A 46 -4.08 6.59 7.19
N CYS A 47 -3.82 7.44 8.18
CA CYS A 47 -3.29 7.03 9.48
C CYS A 47 -4.39 6.42 10.34
#